data_AF-A0A3B9Z5K7-F1
#
_entry.id   AF-A0A3B9Z5K7-F1
#
_cell.length_a   1.000
_cell.length_b   1.000
_cell.length_c   1.000
_cell.angle_alpha   90.00
_cell.angle_beta   90.00
_cell.angle_gamma   90.00
#
_symmetry.space_group_name_H-M   'P 1'
#
loop_
_entity.id
_entity.type
_entity.pdbx_description
1 polymer ?
#
loop_
_entity_poly.entity_id
_entity_poly.type
_entity_poly.pdbx_seq_one_letter_code
_entity_poly.pdbx_strand_id
1 'polypeptide(L)'
;MQFVNGGKSQRAGWLSRLATRVGLVATLVVSSLAPMTPTMVRAADEPDEAIVEGDVTIGRHYRQAGGDSGNGYDVVNPFYSAMKELGGVDWVGYPVSSVFPGTDGCQYQAFQRFLLQRCKEGPVVLANTFQVLEETGANAFLQSRGIGGGEDDRASSFDGAVSVRLAWLEDKELAKYFMDYCGEGVLKDAWAFCGLPMNTPRLFFGQYVSQRFQRLALQRWVADGPGGIKAGAITIVNGGDLLKEAAILTGPAVTPHPKGKPPTGLAQISLV
;
A
#
# COMPACT_ATOMS: atom_id res chain seq x y z
N MET A 1 -19.66 -56.87 -2.88
CA MET A 1 -18.96 -57.49 -4.02
C MET A 1 -17.58 -56.87 -4.08
N GLN A 2 -16.57 -57.59 -3.58
CA GLN A 2 -15.16 -57.21 -3.59
C GLN A 2 -14.56 -57.61 -4.94
N PHE A 3 -13.64 -56.81 -5.49
CA PHE A 3 -12.51 -57.35 -6.24
C PHE A 3 -11.25 -56.55 -5.93
N VAL A 4 -10.28 -57.29 -5.40
CA VAL A 4 -8.89 -56.98 -5.12
C VAL A 4 -8.07 -57.41 -6.34
N ASN A 5 -7.02 -56.65 -6.69
CA ASN A 5 -5.71 -57.12 -7.18
C ASN A 5 -4.84 -55.88 -7.48
N GLY A 6 -3.59 -55.72 -7.04
CA GLY A 6 -2.60 -56.72 -6.66
C GLY A 6 -1.49 -56.73 -7.72
N GLY A 7 -0.31 -56.15 -7.42
CA GLY A 7 0.82 -56.17 -8.37
C GLY A 7 2.07 -55.43 -7.90
N LYS A 8 2.80 -56.02 -6.95
CA LYS A 8 4.21 -55.69 -6.67
C LYS A 8 5.10 -56.47 -7.64
N SER A 9 6.20 -55.89 -8.11
CA SER A 9 7.37 -56.66 -8.55
C SER A 9 8.65 -55.82 -8.53
N GLN A 10 9.55 -56.23 -7.63
CA GLN A 10 10.98 -55.88 -7.59
C GLN A 10 11.75 -56.62 -8.69
N ARG A 11 12.93 -56.11 -9.08
CA ARG A 11 14.27 -56.75 -8.85
C ARG A 11 15.33 -56.33 -9.87
N ALA A 12 16.55 -56.21 -9.32
CA ALA A 12 17.88 -56.52 -9.89
C ALA A 12 18.34 -55.73 -11.13
N GLY A 13 19.48 -55.06 -11.16
CA GLY A 13 20.75 -55.33 -10.49
C GLY A 13 21.68 -56.04 -11.47
N TRP A 14 22.62 -55.31 -12.09
CA TRP A 14 23.75 -55.90 -12.84
C TRP A 14 25.01 -55.02 -12.66
N LEU A 15 25.96 -55.58 -11.90
CA LEU A 15 27.40 -55.30 -11.94
C LEU A 15 27.91 -55.69 -13.35
N SER A 16 28.92 -55.11 -13.98
CA SER A 16 30.29 -54.86 -13.53
C SER A 16 31.08 -54.38 -14.77
N ARG A 17 32.16 -53.61 -14.57
CA ARG A 17 33.51 -53.96 -15.05
C ARG A 17 34.53 -52.93 -14.57
N LEU A 18 35.58 -53.48 -13.94
CA LEU A 18 36.81 -52.80 -13.55
C LEU A 18 37.57 -52.27 -14.77
N ALA A 19 38.25 -51.15 -14.59
CA ALA A 19 39.56 -50.94 -15.19
C ALA A 19 40.44 -50.11 -14.24
N THR A 20 41.46 -50.77 -13.69
CA THR A 20 42.57 -50.20 -12.93
C THR A 20 43.46 -49.38 -13.85
N ARG A 21 43.75 -48.12 -13.53
CA ARG A 21 44.98 -47.44 -13.97
C ARG A 21 45.54 -46.53 -12.89
N VAL A 22 46.83 -46.76 -12.66
CA VAL A 22 47.80 -46.04 -11.84
C VAL A 22 48.01 -44.61 -12.37
N GLY A 23 48.26 -43.65 -11.48
CA GLY A 23 49.14 -42.52 -11.80
C GLY A 23 48.71 -41.14 -11.28
N LEU A 24 49.65 -40.51 -10.56
CA LEU A 24 49.75 -39.10 -10.15
C LEU A 24 48.86 -38.59 -9.01
N VAL A 25 49.48 -38.48 -7.83
CA VAL A 25 49.11 -37.50 -6.80
C VAL A 25 49.55 -36.12 -7.31
N ALA A 26 48.61 -35.36 -7.84
CA ALA A 26 48.76 -33.92 -8.03
C ALA A 26 48.03 -33.23 -6.88
N THR A 27 48.79 -32.67 -5.94
CA THR A 27 48.28 -31.83 -4.86
C THR A 27 47.75 -30.53 -5.46
N LEU A 28 46.46 -30.52 -5.80
CA LEU A 28 45.71 -29.32 -6.18
C LEU A 28 45.51 -28.47 -4.92
N VAL A 29 46.26 -27.38 -4.80
CA VAL A 29 45.92 -26.28 -3.90
C VAL A 29 44.66 -25.63 -4.47
N VAL A 30 43.51 -26.03 -3.95
CA VAL A 30 42.24 -25.35 -4.21
C VAL A 30 42.30 -24.02 -3.46
N SER A 31 42.74 -22.97 -4.14
CA SER A 31 42.52 -21.60 -3.69
C SER A 31 41.01 -21.34 -3.70
N SER A 32 40.39 -21.51 -2.55
CA SER A 32 38.99 -21.18 -2.29
C SER A 32 38.81 -19.66 -2.38
N LEU A 33 38.59 -19.17 -3.59
CA LEU A 33 37.93 -17.89 -3.84
C LEU A 33 36.50 -18.04 -3.31
N ALA A 34 36.28 -17.62 -2.07
CA ALA A 34 34.95 -17.49 -1.53
C ALA A 34 34.16 -16.53 -2.45
N PRO A 35 33.00 -16.93 -2.98
CA PRO A 35 32.14 -15.99 -3.67
C PRO A 35 31.75 -14.92 -2.65
N MET A 36 32.18 -13.68 -2.88
CA MET A 36 31.62 -12.51 -2.21
C MET A 36 30.16 -12.45 -2.63
N THR A 37 29.29 -13.02 -1.80
CA THR A 37 27.86 -12.75 -1.91
C THR A 37 27.70 -11.26 -1.61
N PRO A 38 27.20 -10.45 -2.56
CA PRO A 38 26.85 -9.09 -2.24
C PRO A 38 25.78 -9.17 -1.16
N THR A 39 26.15 -8.78 0.05
CA THR A 39 25.19 -8.54 1.11
C THR A 39 24.35 -7.38 0.60
N MET A 40 23.15 -7.66 0.08
CA MET A 40 22.13 -6.64 0.01
C MET A 40 21.92 -6.22 1.46
N VAL A 41 22.52 -5.10 1.83
CA VAL A 41 22.13 -4.35 3.01
C VAL A 41 20.69 -3.95 2.73
N ARG A 42 19.74 -4.79 3.16
CA ARG A 42 18.40 -4.32 3.47
C ARG A 42 18.64 -3.13 4.40
N ALA A 43 18.29 -1.92 3.97
CA ALA A 43 18.27 -0.76 4.85
C ALA A 43 17.59 -1.25 6.13
N ALA A 44 18.36 -1.32 7.22
CA ALA A 44 17.80 -1.70 8.50
C ALA A 44 16.66 -0.73 8.74
N ASP A 45 15.49 -1.25 9.13
CA ASP A 45 14.35 -0.43 9.57
C ASP A 45 14.88 0.51 10.67
N GLU A 46 15.28 1.73 10.31
CA GLU A 46 15.79 2.69 11.28
C GLU A 46 14.65 2.95 12.27
N PRO A 47 14.89 2.78 13.57
CA PRO A 47 13.81 2.79 14.55
C PRO A 47 13.13 4.16 14.56
N ASP A 48 11.80 4.17 14.46
CA ASP A 48 10.98 5.37 14.57
C ASP A 48 11.32 6.14 15.85
N GLU A 49 11.57 7.44 15.72
CA GLU A 49 12.03 8.24 16.85
C GLU A 49 10.87 8.98 17.53
N ALA A 50 10.69 8.79 18.83
CA ALA A 50 9.64 9.48 19.58
C ALA A 50 9.87 11.01 19.59
N ILE A 51 8.78 11.76 19.37
CA ILE A 51 8.72 13.21 19.58
C ILE A 51 8.01 13.44 20.91
N VAL A 52 8.69 14.12 21.82
CA VAL A 52 8.24 14.31 23.20
C VAL A 52 8.09 15.79 23.53
N GLU A 53 7.08 16.11 24.33
CA GLU A 53 6.90 17.40 24.99
C GLU A 53 6.90 17.15 26.50
N GLY A 54 7.97 17.54 27.18
CA GLY A 54 8.27 17.05 28.54
C GLY A 54 8.43 15.53 28.55
N ASP A 55 7.65 14.85 29.41
CA ASP A 55 7.63 13.38 29.52
C ASP A 55 6.55 12.72 28.64
N VAL A 56 5.80 13.50 27.84
CA VAL A 56 4.68 12.99 27.04
C VAL A 56 5.12 12.79 25.59
N THR A 57 4.90 11.59 25.05
CA THR A 57 5.08 11.34 23.61
C THR A 57 3.89 11.94 22.84
N ILE A 58 4.16 12.97 22.06
CA ILE A 58 3.15 13.68 21.25
C ILE A 58 3.20 13.32 19.76
N GLY A 59 4.20 12.53 19.34
CA GLY A 59 4.40 12.17 17.95
C GLY A 59 5.55 11.20 17.73
N ARG A 60 5.81 10.90 16.45
CA ARG A 60 6.97 10.12 16.00
C ARG A 60 7.54 10.70 14.70
N HIS A 61 8.84 10.54 14.53
CA HIS A 61 9.56 10.80 13.29
C HIS A 61 9.80 9.48 12.54
N TYR A 62 9.48 9.46 11.25
CA TYR A 62 9.55 8.30 10.38
C TYR A 62 10.49 8.58 9.20
N ARG A 63 11.60 7.85 9.10
CA ARG A 63 12.65 8.05 8.07
C ARG A 63 12.43 7.23 6.80
N GLN A 64 11.49 6.28 6.81
CA GLN A 64 11.25 5.30 5.76
C GLN A 64 10.88 5.93 4.41
N ALA A 65 10.32 7.15 4.43
CA ALA A 65 9.99 7.91 3.24
C ALA A 65 11.01 9.02 2.90
N GLY A 66 12.17 9.06 3.57
CA GLY A 66 13.23 10.06 3.37
C GLY A 66 14.41 9.62 2.52
N GLY A 67 14.37 8.40 1.98
CA GLY A 67 15.47 7.83 1.20
C GLY A 67 16.77 7.74 2.01
N ASP A 68 17.91 7.84 1.33
CA ASP A 68 19.24 7.68 1.96
C ASP A 68 19.71 8.95 2.72
N SER A 69 18.86 9.95 2.88
CA SER A 69 19.24 11.24 3.48
C SER A 69 19.26 11.22 5.01
N GLY A 70 18.71 10.18 5.65
CA GLY A 70 18.47 10.13 7.10
C GLY A 70 17.36 11.07 7.58
N ASN A 71 16.69 11.78 6.67
CA ASN A 71 15.53 12.60 6.97
C ASN A 71 14.24 11.77 6.92
N GLY A 72 13.12 12.39 7.28
CA GLY A 72 11.83 11.73 7.33
C GLY A 72 10.67 12.72 7.45
N TYR A 73 9.58 12.25 8.04
CA TYR A 73 8.41 13.08 8.34
C TYR A 73 7.99 12.91 9.79
N ASP A 74 7.69 14.04 10.43
CA ASP A 74 7.06 14.06 11.75
C ASP A 74 5.56 13.82 11.61
N VAL A 75 5.02 12.93 12.44
CA VAL A 75 3.59 12.80 12.68
C VAL A 75 3.36 13.17 14.14
N VAL A 76 2.71 14.29 14.36
CA VAL A 76 2.41 14.85 15.69
C VAL A 76 0.92 14.94 15.92
N ASN A 77 0.51 15.09 17.17
CA ASN A 77 -0.90 15.27 17.52
C ASN A 77 -1.52 16.49 16.80
N PRO A 78 -2.79 16.38 16.34
CA PRO A 78 -3.70 15.25 16.55
C PRO A 78 -3.57 14.10 15.53
N PHE A 79 -2.83 14.28 14.43
CA PHE A 79 -2.69 13.26 13.38
C PHE A 79 -2.04 11.98 13.89
N TYR A 80 -1.10 12.10 14.83
CA TYR A 80 -0.44 10.94 15.44
C TYR A 80 -1.41 10.02 16.19
N SER A 81 -2.28 10.60 17.02
CA SER A 81 -3.28 9.82 17.76
C SER A 81 -4.27 9.15 16.82
N ALA A 82 -4.79 9.88 15.83
CA ALA A 82 -5.72 9.31 14.84
C ALA A 82 -5.08 8.20 13.99
N MET A 83 -3.84 8.38 13.56
CA MET A 83 -3.10 7.34 12.81
C MET A 83 -2.93 6.06 13.65
N LYS A 84 -2.68 6.19 14.96
CA LYS A 84 -2.62 5.02 15.85
C LYS A 84 -3.97 4.33 15.99
N GLU A 85 -5.05 5.09 16.13
CA GLU A 85 -6.42 4.54 16.22
C GLU A 85 -6.80 3.76 14.96
N LEU A 86 -6.28 4.18 13.80
CA LEU A 86 -6.45 3.48 12.52
C LEU A 86 -5.56 2.23 12.37
N GLY A 87 -4.78 1.85 13.39
CA GLY A 87 -3.91 0.67 13.35
C GLY A 87 -2.44 0.95 13.03
N GLY A 88 -2.02 2.22 13.00
CA GLY A 88 -0.61 2.56 12.85
C GLY A 88 -0.11 2.53 11.40
N VAL A 89 1.21 2.58 11.23
CA VAL A 89 1.88 2.53 9.92
C VAL A 89 1.66 1.21 9.18
N ASP A 90 1.39 0.11 9.90
CA ASP A 90 1.03 -1.17 9.27
C ASP A 90 -0.27 -1.06 8.48
N TRP A 91 -1.13 -0.13 8.87
CA TRP A 91 -2.45 0.06 8.30
C TRP A 91 -2.50 1.23 7.31
N VAL A 92 -2.03 2.42 7.72
CA VAL A 92 -2.07 3.61 6.86
C VAL A 92 -0.82 3.82 5.99
N GLY A 93 0.23 3.05 6.25
CA GLY A 93 1.55 3.24 5.66
C GLY A 93 2.36 4.33 6.37
N TYR A 94 3.61 4.52 5.94
CA TYR A 94 4.46 5.57 6.47
C TYR A 94 3.97 6.96 6.05
N PRO A 95 4.22 8.02 6.82
CA PRO A 95 3.94 9.38 6.37
C PRO A 95 4.78 9.71 5.14
N VAL A 96 4.17 10.40 4.19
CA VAL A 96 4.81 10.84 2.95
C VAL A 96 4.76 12.35 2.78
N SER A 97 4.35 13.06 3.83
CA SER A 97 4.32 14.51 3.89
C SER A 97 4.35 15.04 5.33
N SER A 98 4.78 16.29 5.47
CA SER A 98 4.45 17.13 6.62
C SER A 98 2.99 17.56 6.58
N VAL A 99 2.45 18.08 7.68
CA VAL A 99 1.11 18.68 7.68
C VAL A 99 1.07 19.90 6.75
N PHE A 100 0.00 20.02 5.95
CA PHE A 100 -0.20 21.14 5.03
C PHE A 100 -1.65 21.62 5.01
N PRO A 101 -1.90 22.90 4.69
CA PRO A 101 -3.25 23.42 4.48
C PRO A 101 -3.82 23.02 3.11
N GLY A 102 -5.10 22.66 3.07
CA GLY A 102 -5.89 22.63 1.84
C GLY A 102 -6.58 23.97 1.56
N THR A 103 -7.13 24.13 0.37
CA THR A 103 -7.87 25.35 -0.01
C THR A 103 -9.24 25.45 0.66
N ASP A 104 -9.73 24.36 1.23
CA ASP A 104 -10.98 24.25 1.99
C ASP A 104 -10.86 24.72 3.45
N GLY A 105 -9.67 25.17 3.86
CA GLY A 105 -9.38 25.60 5.23
C GLY A 105 -9.14 24.45 6.21
N CYS A 106 -9.01 23.22 5.72
CA CYS A 106 -8.63 22.07 6.52
C CYS A 106 -7.11 21.84 6.48
N GLN A 107 -6.61 21.15 7.50
CA GLN A 107 -5.23 20.65 7.54
C GLN A 107 -5.22 19.20 7.11
N TYR A 108 -4.13 18.79 6.46
CA TYR A 108 -3.99 17.45 5.93
C TYR A 108 -2.60 16.90 6.21
N GLN A 109 -2.52 15.58 6.27
CA GLN A 109 -1.25 14.86 6.20
C GLN A 109 -1.44 13.59 5.37
N ALA A 110 -0.61 13.44 4.33
CA ALA A 110 -0.59 12.24 3.49
C ALA A 110 0.32 11.17 4.10
N PHE A 111 -0.21 9.94 4.11
CA PHE A 111 0.48 8.68 4.38
C PHE A 111 0.48 7.86 3.09
N GLN A 112 1.32 6.83 2.98
CA GLN A 112 1.45 6.06 1.73
C GLN A 112 0.08 5.62 1.20
N ARG A 113 -0.80 5.07 2.05
CA ARG A 113 -2.11 4.55 1.61
C ARG A 113 -3.25 5.56 1.68
N PHE A 114 -3.25 6.46 2.67
CA PHE A 114 -4.38 7.35 2.93
C PHE A 114 -3.96 8.81 3.13
N LEU A 115 -4.92 9.70 2.89
CA LEU A 115 -4.85 11.10 3.28
C LEU A 115 -5.69 11.32 4.54
N LEU A 116 -5.09 11.87 5.60
CA LEU A 116 -5.82 12.30 6.79
C LEU A 116 -6.14 13.80 6.69
N GLN A 117 -7.29 14.21 7.21
CA GLN A 117 -7.79 15.57 7.20
C GLN A 117 -8.30 15.96 8.58
N ARG A 118 -8.09 17.22 8.96
CA ARG A 118 -8.71 17.87 10.10
C ARG A 118 -9.26 19.22 9.70
N CYS A 119 -10.55 19.44 9.94
CA CYS A 119 -11.20 20.72 9.67
C CYS A 119 -11.57 21.40 10.99
N LYS A 120 -11.22 22.68 11.13
CA LYS A 120 -11.49 23.48 12.35
C LYS A 120 -10.98 22.74 13.61
N GLU A 121 -11.76 22.75 14.69
CA GLU A 121 -11.48 22.04 15.93
C GLU A 121 -11.94 20.57 15.92
N GLY A 122 -12.40 20.06 14.77
CA GLY A 122 -12.94 18.71 14.62
C GLY A 122 -11.91 17.59 14.75
N PRO A 123 -12.37 16.33 14.71
CA PRO A 123 -11.50 15.16 14.71
C PRO A 123 -10.68 15.07 13.42
N VAL A 124 -9.60 14.30 13.47
CA VAL A 124 -8.88 13.86 12.27
C VAL A 124 -9.66 12.70 11.66
N VAL A 125 -9.94 12.78 10.36
CA VAL A 125 -10.70 11.77 9.60
C VAL A 125 -9.95 11.39 8.31
N LEU A 126 -10.35 10.28 7.69
CA LEU A 126 -9.88 9.93 6.35
C LEU A 126 -10.50 10.87 5.31
N ALA A 127 -9.66 11.53 4.53
CA ALA A 127 -10.08 12.35 3.40
C ALA A 127 -10.44 11.47 2.19
N ASN A 128 -11.28 12.00 1.30
CA ASN A 128 -11.65 11.34 0.04
C ASN A 128 -10.52 11.43 -1.01
N THR A 129 -9.37 10.82 -0.71
CA THR A 129 -8.13 10.86 -1.52
C THR A 129 -8.36 10.68 -3.02
N PHE A 130 -9.14 9.67 -3.41
CA PHE A 130 -9.36 9.33 -4.82
C PHE A 130 -10.42 10.21 -5.48
N GLN A 131 -11.32 10.80 -4.68
CA GLN A 131 -12.18 11.88 -5.16
C GLN A 131 -11.37 13.15 -5.41
N VAL A 132 -10.46 13.52 -4.51
CA VAL A 132 -9.52 14.63 -4.72
C VAL A 132 -8.68 14.44 -5.98
N LEU A 133 -8.14 13.23 -6.19
CA LEU A 133 -7.39 12.90 -7.42
C LEU A 133 -8.24 13.06 -8.70
N GLU A 134 -9.53 12.73 -8.65
CA GLU A 134 -10.45 12.92 -9.77
C GLU A 134 -10.77 14.40 -10.02
N GLU A 135 -11.13 15.13 -8.97
CA GLU A 135 -11.51 16.55 -9.01
C GLU A 135 -10.34 17.44 -9.47
N THR A 136 -9.10 17.00 -9.23
CA THR A 136 -7.88 17.67 -9.72
C THR A 136 -7.45 17.23 -11.11
N GLY A 137 -8.25 16.39 -11.79
CA GLY A 137 -8.02 16.01 -13.18
C GLY A 137 -7.02 14.87 -13.40
N ALA A 138 -6.63 14.12 -12.36
CA ALA A 138 -5.64 13.04 -12.48
C ALA A 138 -6.20 11.74 -13.09
N ASN A 139 -7.40 11.75 -13.68
CA ASN A 139 -8.02 10.53 -14.22
C ASN A 139 -7.18 9.82 -15.29
N ALA A 140 -6.54 10.54 -16.20
CA ALA A 140 -5.63 9.93 -17.19
C ALA A 140 -4.39 9.31 -16.53
N PHE A 141 -3.84 9.98 -15.51
CA PHE A 141 -2.73 9.46 -14.71
C PHE A 141 -3.13 8.18 -13.96
N LEU A 142 -4.28 8.17 -13.28
CA LEU A 142 -4.81 7.01 -12.57
C LEU A 142 -5.05 5.82 -13.50
N GLN A 143 -5.60 6.05 -14.70
CA GLN A 143 -5.78 4.98 -15.69
C GLN A 143 -4.45 4.37 -16.12
N SER A 144 -3.40 5.19 -16.27
CA SER A 144 -2.04 4.69 -16.56
C SER A 144 -1.46 3.83 -15.43
N ARG A 145 -1.98 3.97 -14.20
CA ARG A 145 -1.66 3.16 -13.02
C ARG A 145 -2.62 1.99 -12.80
N GLY A 146 -3.51 1.72 -13.75
CA GLY A 146 -4.47 0.62 -13.68
C GLY A 146 -5.64 0.87 -12.73
N ILE A 147 -6.01 2.14 -12.54
CA ILE A 147 -7.10 2.56 -11.66
C ILE A 147 -8.15 3.26 -12.52
N GLY A 148 -9.36 2.70 -12.57
CA GLY A 148 -10.44 3.23 -13.40
C GLY A 148 -10.90 4.62 -12.97
N GLY A 149 -11.40 5.39 -13.94
CA GLY A 149 -12.09 6.66 -13.68
C GLY A 149 -13.42 6.46 -12.96
N GLY A 150 -14.00 7.55 -12.49
CA GLY A 150 -15.29 7.55 -11.81
C GLY A 150 -16.44 7.34 -12.79
N GLU A 151 -17.47 6.67 -12.30
CA GLU A 151 -18.75 6.53 -12.98
C GLU A 151 -19.76 7.49 -12.35
N ASP A 152 -20.65 8.05 -13.16
CA ASP A 152 -21.75 8.90 -12.70
C ASP A 152 -22.91 8.00 -12.22
N ASP A 153 -23.24 8.09 -10.93
CA ASP A 153 -24.34 7.35 -10.33
C ASP A 153 -25.72 7.85 -10.79
N ARG A 154 -25.80 9.04 -11.39
CA ARG A 154 -27.01 9.70 -11.89
C ARG A 154 -28.15 9.78 -10.87
N ALA A 155 -27.84 9.65 -9.58
CA ALA A 155 -28.84 9.67 -8.53
C ALA A 155 -29.23 11.11 -8.19
N SER A 156 -30.52 11.33 -7.97
CA SER A 156 -31.07 12.63 -7.54
C SER A 156 -31.07 12.82 -6.02
N SER A 157 -30.62 11.83 -5.26
CA SER A 157 -30.58 11.84 -3.80
C SER A 157 -29.35 11.10 -3.28
N PHE A 158 -28.93 11.45 -2.07
CA PHE A 158 -27.81 10.79 -1.41
C PHE A 158 -28.04 9.29 -1.20
N ASP A 159 -29.22 8.90 -0.69
CA ASP A 159 -29.55 7.48 -0.48
C ASP A 159 -29.60 6.71 -1.81
N GLY A 160 -30.06 7.37 -2.88
CA GLY A 160 -29.99 6.83 -4.24
C GLY A 160 -28.55 6.61 -4.69
N ALA A 161 -27.66 7.59 -4.46
CA ALA A 161 -26.24 7.49 -4.80
C ALA A 161 -25.57 6.34 -4.03
N VAL A 162 -25.82 6.24 -2.72
CA VAL A 162 -25.34 5.12 -1.90
C VAL A 162 -25.82 3.79 -2.49
N SER A 163 -27.11 3.66 -2.79
CA SER A 163 -27.67 2.42 -3.34
C SER A 163 -27.06 2.04 -4.70
N VAL A 164 -26.91 2.99 -5.63
CA VAL A 164 -26.33 2.74 -6.96
C VAL A 164 -24.87 2.36 -6.83
N ARG A 165 -24.11 3.12 -6.05
CA ARG A 165 -22.66 2.93 -5.92
C ARG A 165 -22.31 1.63 -5.22
N LEU A 166 -23.09 1.22 -4.21
CA LEU A 166 -22.91 -0.09 -3.58
C LEU A 166 -23.25 -1.25 -4.52
N ALA A 167 -24.12 -1.05 -5.52
CA ALA A 167 -24.39 -2.06 -6.55
C ALA A 167 -23.20 -2.29 -7.50
N TRP A 168 -22.22 -1.38 -7.56
CA TRP A 168 -20.99 -1.55 -8.35
C TRP A 168 -20.01 -2.57 -7.74
N LEU A 169 -20.27 -3.11 -6.55
CA LEU A 169 -19.47 -4.17 -5.92
C LEU A 169 -19.71 -5.54 -6.60
N GLU A 170 -19.40 -5.64 -7.89
CA GLU A 170 -19.69 -6.82 -8.72
C GLU A 170 -18.66 -7.95 -8.55
N ASP A 171 -17.43 -7.61 -8.16
CA ASP A 171 -16.37 -8.57 -7.88
C ASP A 171 -16.50 -9.10 -6.44
N LYS A 172 -16.83 -10.39 -6.30
CA LYS A 172 -17.15 -11.00 -5.01
C LYS A 172 -16.02 -10.91 -3.98
N GLU A 173 -14.79 -11.05 -4.43
CA GLU A 173 -13.61 -11.03 -3.54
C GLU A 173 -13.29 -9.60 -3.10
N LEU A 174 -13.39 -8.62 -4.00
CA LEU A 174 -13.27 -7.20 -3.62
C LEU A 174 -14.43 -6.75 -2.73
N ALA A 175 -15.66 -7.19 -3.00
CA ALA A 175 -16.82 -6.92 -2.16
C ALA A 175 -16.66 -7.50 -0.76
N LYS A 176 -16.18 -8.75 -0.65
CA LYS A 176 -15.85 -9.38 0.63
C LYS A 176 -14.76 -8.62 1.37
N TYR A 177 -13.66 -8.28 0.69
CA TYR A 177 -12.58 -7.52 1.30
C TYR A 177 -13.07 -6.15 1.78
N PHE A 178 -13.86 -5.44 0.98
CA PHE A 178 -14.47 -4.18 1.38
C PHE A 178 -15.30 -4.32 2.66
N MET A 179 -16.15 -5.35 2.75
CA MET A 179 -16.96 -5.59 3.94
C MET A 179 -16.12 -5.93 5.18
N ASP A 180 -15.16 -6.83 5.03
CA ASP A 180 -14.36 -7.33 6.16
C ASP A 180 -13.33 -6.29 6.62
N TYR A 181 -12.56 -5.73 5.68
CA TYR A 181 -11.45 -4.83 5.98
C TYR A 181 -11.92 -3.42 6.32
N CYS A 182 -12.90 -2.88 5.58
CA CYS A 182 -13.34 -1.51 5.79
C CYS A 182 -14.41 -1.39 6.88
N GLY A 183 -15.23 -2.43 7.08
CA GLY A 183 -16.42 -2.33 7.92
C GLY A 183 -16.53 -3.37 9.02
N GLU A 184 -15.57 -4.28 9.16
CA GLU A 184 -15.65 -5.39 10.12
C GLU A 184 -16.96 -6.19 9.98
N GLY A 185 -17.45 -6.34 8.74
CA GLY A 185 -18.72 -6.99 8.42
C GLY A 185 -19.96 -6.08 8.46
N VAL A 186 -19.82 -4.82 8.86
CA VAL A 186 -20.90 -3.82 8.89
C VAL A 186 -20.82 -2.93 7.65
N LEU A 187 -21.84 -3.00 6.79
CA LEU A 187 -21.85 -2.28 5.51
C LEU A 187 -21.71 -0.77 5.68
N LYS A 188 -22.42 -0.20 6.66
CA LYS A 188 -22.36 1.25 6.93
C LYS A 188 -20.96 1.70 7.30
N ASP A 189 -20.28 0.91 8.13
CA ASP A 189 -18.93 1.22 8.58
C ASP A 189 -17.94 1.05 7.43
N ALA A 190 -18.17 0.08 6.53
CA ALA A 190 -17.35 -0.13 5.35
C ALA A 190 -17.26 1.12 4.45
N TRP A 191 -18.40 1.70 4.07
CA TRP A 191 -18.37 2.92 3.27
C TRP A 191 -18.10 4.18 4.11
N ALA A 192 -18.36 4.16 5.42
CA ALA A 192 -17.91 5.22 6.32
C ALA A 192 -16.39 5.22 6.55
N PHE A 193 -15.68 4.12 6.24
CA PHE A 193 -14.23 4.00 6.33
C PHE A 193 -13.55 4.15 4.96
N CYS A 194 -13.86 3.29 4.00
CA CYS A 194 -13.24 3.27 2.66
C CYS A 194 -13.86 4.26 1.67
N GLY A 195 -15.02 4.82 2.01
CA GLY A 195 -15.84 5.60 1.08
C GLY A 195 -16.68 4.71 0.17
N LEU A 196 -17.58 5.34 -0.59
CA LEU A 196 -18.41 4.62 -1.56
C LEU A 196 -17.59 4.19 -2.78
N PRO A 197 -17.92 3.06 -3.44
CA PRO A 197 -17.33 2.70 -4.73
C PRO A 197 -17.49 3.83 -5.73
N MET A 198 -16.46 4.16 -6.49
CA MET A 198 -16.50 5.21 -7.52
C MET A 198 -16.68 4.63 -8.93
N ASN A 199 -16.53 3.32 -9.11
CA ASN A 199 -16.74 2.64 -10.38
C ASN A 199 -17.00 1.15 -10.20
N THR A 200 -17.37 0.50 -11.30
CA THR A 200 -17.36 -0.96 -11.42
C THR A 200 -15.94 -1.50 -11.50
N PRO A 201 -15.69 -2.73 -10.99
CA PRO A 201 -14.39 -3.37 -11.06
C PRO A 201 -14.02 -3.69 -12.51
N ARG A 202 -12.77 -3.43 -12.90
CA ARG A 202 -12.28 -3.70 -14.27
C ARG A 202 -10.93 -4.40 -14.25
N LEU A 203 -10.72 -5.30 -15.22
CA LEU A 203 -9.43 -5.94 -15.44
C LEU A 203 -8.47 -4.94 -16.10
N PHE A 204 -7.34 -4.65 -15.45
CA PHE A 204 -6.30 -3.78 -15.99
C PHE A 204 -5.05 -4.59 -16.33
N PHE A 205 -4.49 -4.29 -17.51
CA PHE A 205 -3.25 -4.88 -18.03
C PHE A 205 -3.19 -6.42 -18.03
N GLY A 206 -4.34 -7.09 -17.91
CA GLY A 206 -4.44 -8.55 -17.74
C GLY A 206 -3.91 -9.09 -16.40
N GLN A 207 -3.59 -8.25 -15.42
CA GLN A 207 -2.86 -8.65 -14.21
C GLN A 207 -3.68 -8.58 -12.93
N TYR A 208 -4.60 -7.63 -12.84
CA TYR A 208 -5.45 -7.46 -11.66
C TYR A 208 -6.79 -6.82 -12.01
N VAL A 209 -7.80 -7.15 -11.22
CA VAL A 209 -9.08 -6.44 -11.22
C VAL A 209 -8.97 -5.29 -10.23
N SER A 210 -9.17 -4.06 -10.70
CA SER A 210 -9.11 -2.86 -9.86
C SER A 210 -10.51 -2.29 -9.63
N GLN A 211 -10.77 -1.84 -8.40
CA GLN A 211 -11.94 -1.03 -8.06
C GLN A 211 -11.53 0.18 -7.24
N ARG A 212 -12.06 1.35 -7.59
CA ARG A 212 -11.78 2.62 -6.91
C ARG A 212 -12.92 2.94 -5.95
N PHE A 213 -12.56 3.44 -4.78
CA PHE A 213 -13.47 3.98 -3.75
C PHE A 213 -13.08 5.43 -3.47
N GLN A 214 -13.88 6.18 -2.72
CA GLN A 214 -13.55 7.60 -2.48
C GLN A 214 -12.22 7.80 -1.74
N ARG A 215 -11.80 6.85 -0.89
CA ARG A 215 -10.63 7.02 0.00
C ARG A 215 -9.48 6.06 -0.29
N LEU A 216 -9.76 4.94 -0.96
CA LEU A 216 -8.74 3.98 -1.39
C LEU A 216 -9.06 3.38 -2.77
N ALA A 217 -8.11 2.64 -3.34
CA ALA A 217 -8.37 1.73 -4.45
C ALA A 217 -7.82 0.34 -4.10
N LEU A 218 -8.54 -0.70 -4.55
CA LEU A 218 -8.18 -2.10 -4.34
C LEU A 218 -7.79 -2.75 -5.66
N GLN A 219 -6.79 -3.62 -5.62
CA GLN A 219 -6.34 -4.43 -6.75
C GLN A 219 -6.33 -5.90 -6.35
N ARG A 220 -7.20 -6.70 -6.96
CA ARG A 220 -7.22 -8.15 -6.82
C ARG A 220 -6.40 -8.79 -7.94
N TRP A 221 -5.30 -9.40 -7.58
CA TRP A 221 -4.36 -10.01 -8.52
C TRP A 221 -4.95 -11.29 -9.12
N VAL A 222 -4.96 -11.41 -10.46
CA VAL A 222 -5.43 -12.61 -11.15
C VAL A 222 -4.29 -13.57 -11.50
N ALA A 223 -3.05 -13.11 -11.37
CA ALA A 223 -1.82 -13.86 -11.51
C ALA A 223 -0.81 -13.41 -10.44
N ASP A 224 0.29 -14.16 -10.28
CA ASP A 224 1.39 -13.74 -9.41
C ASP A 224 1.96 -12.38 -9.89
N GLY A 225 2.17 -11.47 -8.95
CA GLY A 225 2.64 -10.12 -9.17
C GLY A 225 4.07 -9.89 -8.66
N PRO A 226 4.59 -8.66 -8.76
CA PRO A 226 5.90 -8.29 -8.23
C PRO A 226 5.94 -8.45 -6.70
N GLY A 227 7.15 -8.52 -6.13
CA GLY A 227 7.32 -8.54 -4.67
C GLY A 227 6.75 -9.78 -3.97
N GLY A 228 6.46 -10.85 -4.71
CA GLY A 228 5.89 -12.08 -4.16
C GLY A 228 4.38 -12.06 -3.97
N ILE A 229 3.68 -11.04 -4.51
CA ILE A 229 2.22 -11.00 -4.55
C ILE A 229 1.69 -12.24 -5.27
N LYS A 230 0.71 -12.91 -4.68
CA LYS A 230 0.13 -14.15 -5.22
C LYS A 230 -1.17 -13.90 -5.94
N ALA A 231 -1.47 -14.75 -6.94
CA ALA A 231 -2.80 -14.79 -7.53
C ALA A 231 -3.87 -14.93 -6.43
N GLY A 232 -4.94 -14.13 -6.53
CA GLY A 232 -6.00 -14.01 -5.54
C GLY A 232 -5.74 -13.00 -4.43
N ALA A 233 -4.51 -12.52 -4.24
CA ALA A 233 -4.22 -11.50 -3.24
C ALA A 233 -4.90 -10.17 -3.58
N ILE A 234 -5.33 -9.45 -2.56
CA ILE A 234 -5.86 -8.09 -2.67
C ILE A 234 -4.85 -7.13 -2.06
N THR A 235 -4.46 -6.13 -2.83
CA THR A 235 -3.56 -5.07 -2.40
C THR A 235 -4.28 -3.73 -2.39
N ILE A 236 -3.94 -2.90 -1.40
CA ILE A 236 -4.39 -1.52 -1.32
C ILE A 236 -3.40 -0.67 -2.09
N VAL A 237 -3.90 0.20 -2.96
CA VAL A 237 -3.09 1.17 -3.68
C VAL A 237 -2.59 2.27 -2.73
N ASN A 238 -1.34 2.70 -2.89
CA ASN A 238 -0.75 3.80 -2.13
C ASN A 238 -1.33 5.16 -2.55
N GLY A 239 -2.55 5.47 -2.14
CA GLY A 239 -3.29 6.68 -2.54
C GLY A 239 -2.57 7.99 -2.20
N GLY A 240 -1.87 8.08 -1.07
CA GLY A 240 -1.13 9.29 -0.73
C GLY A 240 0.18 9.45 -1.51
N ASP A 241 0.81 8.35 -1.93
CA ASP A 241 1.92 8.43 -2.89
C ASP A 241 1.44 8.92 -4.26
N LEU A 242 0.24 8.51 -4.71
CA LEU A 242 -0.33 8.97 -5.97
C LEU A 242 -0.56 10.49 -6.00
N LEU A 243 -0.87 11.14 -4.87
CA LEU A 243 -0.97 12.60 -4.81
C LEU A 243 0.36 13.28 -5.17
N LYS A 244 1.49 12.70 -4.76
CA LYS A 244 2.83 13.21 -5.12
C LYS A 244 3.17 12.91 -6.57
N GLU A 245 2.93 11.67 -7.00
CA GLU A 245 3.25 11.23 -8.37
C GLU A 245 2.43 12.00 -9.43
N ALA A 246 1.19 12.35 -9.12
CA ALA A 246 0.32 13.15 -9.97
C ALA A 246 0.65 14.66 -9.92
N ALA A 247 1.67 15.07 -9.15
CA ALA A 247 2.03 16.47 -8.90
C ALA A 247 0.88 17.33 -8.32
N ILE A 248 -0.05 16.71 -7.59
CA ILE A 248 -1.13 17.40 -6.86
C ILE A 248 -0.62 17.89 -5.50
N LEU A 249 0.12 17.03 -4.80
CA LEU A 249 0.78 17.37 -3.55
C LEU A 249 2.25 17.67 -3.84
N THR A 250 2.62 18.94 -3.72
CA THR A 250 3.96 19.43 -4.06
C THR A 250 4.51 20.41 -3.01
N GLY A 251 5.73 20.89 -3.22
CA GLY A 251 6.35 21.92 -2.39
C GLY A 251 6.95 21.39 -1.08
N PRO A 252 7.05 22.26 -0.05
CA PRO A 252 7.77 21.92 1.18
C PRO A 252 7.20 20.71 1.93
N ALA A 253 5.89 20.45 1.84
CA ALA A 253 5.28 19.34 2.58
C ALA A 253 5.78 17.97 2.14
N VAL A 254 6.21 17.80 0.89
CA VAL A 254 6.75 16.53 0.36
C VAL A 254 8.29 16.49 0.41
N THR A 255 8.89 17.41 1.17
CA THR A 255 10.34 17.41 1.41
C THR A 255 10.61 16.73 2.76
N PRO A 256 11.29 15.58 2.78
CA PRO A 256 11.73 14.97 4.02
C PRO A 256 12.64 15.92 4.80
N HIS A 257 12.53 15.91 6.12
CA HIS A 257 13.23 16.83 6.99
C HIS A 257 13.85 16.13 8.21
N PRO A 258 14.79 16.76 8.93
CA PRO A 258 15.26 16.25 10.20
C PRO A 258 14.12 16.24 11.24
N LYS A 259 14.17 15.31 12.19
CA LYS A 259 13.25 15.25 13.34
C LYS A 259 13.07 16.60 14.01
N GLY A 260 11.82 17.00 14.23
CA GLY A 260 11.45 18.24 14.92
C GLY A 260 11.71 19.51 14.12
N LYS A 261 12.07 19.39 12.83
CA LYS A 261 12.37 20.52 11.94
C LYS A 261 11.55 20.46 10.65
N PRO A 262 10.20 20.41 10.73
CA PRO A 262 9.38 20.39 9.52
C PRO A 262 9.67 21.63 8.65
N PRO A 263 9.59 21.50 7.31
CA PRO A 263 9.86 22.61 6.40
C PRO A 263 8.91 23.78 6.69
N THR A 264 9.48 24.96 6.95
CA THR A 264 8.71 26.19 7.10
C THR A 264 8.38 26.75 5.72
N GLY A 265 7.14 26.59 5.27
CA GLY A 265 6.64 27.12 4.01
C GLY A 265 5.22 26.62 3.71
N LEU A 266 4.47 27.35 2.89
CA LEU A 266 3.14 26.91 2.47
C LEU A 266 3.31 25.84 1.39
N ALA A 267 3.07 24.58 1.76
CA ALA A 267 2.60 23.62 0.77
C ALA A 267 1.10 23.83 0.56
N GLN A 268 0.65 23.65 -0.66
CA GLN A 268 -0.77 23.69 -1.00
C GLN A 268 -1.09 22.45 -1.81
N ILE A 269 -2.18 21.78 -1.48
CA ILE A 269 -2.89 21.06 -2.53
C ILE A 269 -3.71 22.12 -3.26
N SER A 270 -3.53 22.21 -4.58
CA SER A 270 -4.50 22.88 -5.43
C SER A 270 -5.77 22.03 -5.48
N LEU A 271 -6.58 22.07 -4.42
CA LEU A 271 -7.96 21.56 -4.51
C LEU A 271 -8.71 22.65 -5.28
N VAL A 272 -9.15 22.30 -6.48
CA VAL A 272 -9.97 23.18 -7.35
C VAL A 272 -11.38 23.22 -6.82
#